data_AF-A0A7S4Q317-F1
#
_entry.id   AF-A0A7S4Q317-F1
#
_cell.length_a   1.000
_cell.length_b   1.000
_cell.length_c   1.000
_cell.angle_alpha   90.00
_cell.angle_beta   90.00
_cell.angle_gamma   90.00
#
_symmetry.space_group_name_H-M   'P 1'
#
loop_
_entity.id
_entity.type
_entity.pdbx_description
1 polymer ?
#
loop_
_entity_poly.entity_id
_entity_poly.type
_entity_poly.pdbx_seq_one_letter_code
_entity_poly.pdbx_strand_id
1 'polypeptide(L)'
;MGESEPFFFPGSIPHHAALEKWGGMKPSWCLKLQEELMEEYSKEEFQLKLSAGWHATDDTVQKHEWRQKVCLEVQSHVLPKYGFRGTRQGVWASGKACEIMRHNDFGRAREIQDNYLFMNWLTNPDDVESGHPHGVETQNLFFRPSPREGDADVSGYRIVLTQPEHDQAIFDIAHCQGALAGAHQ
;
A
#
# COMPACT_ATOMS: atom_id res chain seq x y z
N MET A 1 40.20 -14.63 -2.05
CA MET A 1 38.84 -14.14 -2.31
C MET A 1 38.59 -13.03 -1.32
N GLY A 2 38.39 -11.78 -1.77
CA GLY A 2 38.08 -10.68 -0.85
C GLY A 2 36.61 -10.74 -0.44
N GLU A 3 36.31 -10.57 0.84
CA GLU A 3 34.92 -10.42 1.28
C GLU A 3 34.37 -9.11 0.71
N SER A 4 33.32 -9.18 -0.11
CA SER A 4 32.64 -8.00 -0.62
C SER A 4 32.03 -7.23 0.55
N GLU A 5 32.26 -5.91 0.61
CA GLU A 5 31.65 -5.08 1.65
C GLU A 5 30.11 -5.19 1.61
N PRO A 6 29.45 -5.28 2.78
CA PRO A 6 28.00 -5.36 2.85
C PRO A 6 27.36 -4.11 2.23
N PHE A 7 26.39 -4.32 1.34
CA PHE A 7 25.63 -3.25 0.71
C PHE A 7 24.55 -2.72 1.67
N PHE A 8 24.54 -1.42 1.90
CA PHE A 8 23.51 -0.72 2.67
C PHE A 8 22.85 0.35 1.82
N PHE A 9 21.53 0.54 2.00
CA PHE A 9 20.79 1.59 1.33
C PHE A 9 21.26 2.99 1.79
N PRO A 10 21.31 3.99 0.89
CA PRO A 10 21.42 5.38 1.31
C PRO A 10 20.32 5.73 2.32
N GLY A 11 20.72 6.24 3.48
CA GLY A 11 19.79 6.51 4.60
C GLY A 11 19.75 5.43 5.68
N SER A 12 20.36 4.26 5.47
CA SER A 12 20.61 3.29 6.54
C SER A 12 21.71 3.76 7.49
N ILE A 13 21.65 3.27 8.73
CA ILE A 13 22.70 3.39 9.75
C ILE A 13 23.49 2.08 9.71
N PRO A 14 24.74 2.08 9.21
CA PRO A 14 25.55 0.87 9.10
C PRO A 14 25.69 0.15 10.44
N HIS A 15 25.77 -1.17 10.39
CA HIS A 15 25.97 -2.05 11.56
C HIS A 15 24.86 -2.02 12.62
N HIS A 16 23.70 -1.42 12.33
CA HIS A 16 22.56 -1.47 13.25
C HIS A 16 22.05 -2.91 13.42
N ALA A 17 21.70 -3.31 14.64
CA ALA A 17 21.32 -4.69 14.99
C ALA A 17 20.08 -5.22 14.25
N ALA A 18 19.25 -4.31 13.73
CA ALA A 18 18.05 -4.63 12.97
C ALA A 18 18.32 -5.01 11.49
N LEU A 19 19.48 -4.61 10.95
CA LEU A 19 19.83 -4.79 9.54
C LEU A 19 20.68 -6.05 9.31
N GLU A 20 20.52 -6.66 8.15
CA GLU A 20 21.31 -7.77 7.65
C GLU A 20 22.37 -7.29 6.64
N LYS A 21 23.30 -8.17 6.24
CA LYS A 21 24.48 -7.84 5.40
C LYS A 21 24.14 -7.24 4.01
N TRP A 22 22.89 -7.30 3.57
CA TRP A 22 22.45 -6.83 2.26
C TRP A 22 21.43 -5.68 2.32
N GLY A 23 21.36 -4.99 3.46
CA GLY A 23 20.42 -3.89 3.67
C GLY A 23 18.97 -4.35 3.91
N GLY A 24 18.71 -5.66 3.87
CA GLY A 24 17.46 -6.26 4.36
C GLY A 24 17.31 -6.06 5.87
N MET A 25 16.08 -6.03 6.34
CA MET A 25 15.74 -5.96 7.76
C MET A 25 15.28 -7.33 8.26
N LYS A 26 15.68 -7.69 9.48
CA LYS A 26 15.19 -8.92 10.13
C LYS A 26 13.65 -8.86 10.28
N PRO A 27 12.91 -9.95 10.03
CA PRO A 27 11.44 -9.93 10.03
C PRO A 27 10.80 -9.37 11.31
N SER A 28 11.30 -9.76 12.48
CA SER A 28 10.79 -9.26 13.77
C SER A 28 11.04 -7.76 13.99
N TRP A 29 12.08 -7.20 13.38
CA TRP A 29 12.36 -5.76 13.45
C TRP A 29 11.47 -4.97 12.48
N CYS A 30 11.15 -5.54 11.31
CA CYS A 30 10.21 -4.89 10.38
C CYS A 30 8.81 -4.80 11.01
N LEU A 31 8.32 -5.88 11.65
CA LEU A 31 7.04 -5.86 12.36
C LEU A 31 7.02 -4.79 13.46
N LYS A 32 8.03 -4.76 14.34
CA LYS A 32 8.14 -3.72 15.39
C LYS A 32 8.19 -2.30 14.85
N LEU A 33 8.93 -2.08 13.75
CA LEU A 33 8.98 -0.78 13.08
C LEU A 33 7.59 -0.37 12.61
N GLN A 34 6.85 -1.29 11.98
CA GLN A 34 5.49 -1.01 11.51
C GLN A 34 4.52 -0.78 12.67
N GLU A 35 4.58 -1.59 13.73
CA GLU A 35 3.78 -1.42 14.95
C GLU A 35 3.95 -0.03 15.55
N GLU A 36 5.19 0.41 15.74
CA GLU A 36 5.48 1.73 16.33
C GLU A 36 5.03 2.88 15.42
N LEU A 37 5.18 2.74 14.09
CA LEU A 37 4.65 3.73 13.14
C LEU A 37 3.11 3.76 13.15
N MET A 38 2.45 2.60 13.20
CA MET A 38 0.99 2.50 13.30
C MET A 38 0.47 3.13 14.59
N GLU A 39 1.14 2.90 15.72
CA GLU A 39 0.79 3.52 17.00
C GLU A 39 0.87 5.05 16.93
N GLU A 40 1.99 5.58 16.42
CA GLU A 40 2.17 7.04 16.28
C GLU A 40 1.18 7.65 15.28
N TYR A 41 0.94 7.01 14.14
CA TYR A 41 -0.02 7.49 13.15
C TYR A 41 -1.46 7.40 13.64
N SER A 42 -1.79 6.50 14.57
CA SER A 42 -3.16 6.39 15.11
C SER A 42 -3.47 7.45 16.18
N LYS A 43 -2.49 8.25 16.60
CA LYS A 43 -2.72 9.30 17.61
C LYS A 43 -3.61 10.41 17.07
N GLU A 44 -4.54 10.87 17.92
CA GLU A 44 -5.49 11.94 17.58
C GLU A 44 -4.77 13.22 17.11
N GLU A 45 -3.71 13.63 17.81
CA GLU A 45 -2.92 14.82 17.43
C GLU A 45 -2.32 14.70 16.03
N PHE A 46 -1.82 13.51 15.65
CA PHE A 46 -1.30 13.26 14.31
C PHE A 46 -2.41 13.34 13.27
N GLN A 47 -3.54 12.66 13.51
CA GLN A 47 -4.67 12.63 12.58
C GLN A 47 -5.28 14.02 12.36
N LEU A 48 -5.46 14.80 13.44
CA LEU A 48 -5.92 16.19 13.34
C LEU A 48 -4.96 17.05 12.53
N LYS A 49 -3.64 16.95 12.77
CA LYS A 49 -2.63 17.71 12.03
C LYS A 49 -2.56 17.32 10.56
N LEU A 50 -2.65 16.03 10.27
CA LEU A 50 -2.64 15.51 8.91
C LEU A 50 -3.88 15.99 8.15
N SER A 51 -5.08 15.81 8.71
CA SER A 51 -6.35 16.24 8.12
C SER A 51 -6.42 17.75 7.91
N ALA A 52 -5.99 18.55 8.90
CA ALA A 52 -6.05 20.02 8.83
C ALA A 52 -5.30 20.59 7.62
N GLY A 53 -4.08 20.12 7.34
CA GLY A 53 -3.34 20.60 6.16
C GLY A 53 -3.70 19.89 4.87
N TRP A 54 -4.26 18.68 4.94
CA TRP A 54 -4.80 17.98 3.76
C TRP A 54 -6.00 18.73 3.17
N HIS A 55 -6.91 19.22 4.01
CA HIS A 55 -8.11 19.94 3.58
C HIS A 55 -7.91 21.46 3.43
N ALA A 56 -6.70 21.96 3.70
CA ALA A 56 -6.37 23.38 3.52
C ALA A 56 -6.21 23.78 2.04
N THR A 57 -6.18 22.81 1.12
CA THR A 57 -5.95 23.02 -0.30
C THR A 57 -6.60 21.91 -1.12
N ASP A 58 -7.11 22.26 -2.31
CA ASP A 58 -7.58 21.28 -3.29
C ASP A 58 -6.45 20.78 -4.23
N ASP A 59 -5.25 21.37 -4.12
CA ASP A 59 -4.09 20.98 -4.92
C ASP A 59 -3.47 19.67 -4.43
N THR A 60 -3.59 18.63 -5.25
CA THR A 60 -3.07 17.28 -4.97
C THR A 60 -1.57 17.26 -4.66
N VAL A 61 -0.76 18.13 -5.28
CA VAL A 61 0.69 18.19 -5.01
C VAL A 61 0.93 18.69 -3.60
N GLN A 62 0.27 19.79 -3.22
CA GLN A 62 0.38 20.35 -1.87
C GLN A 62 -0.14 19.39 -0.79
N LYS A 63 -1.23 18.65 -1.07
CA LYS A 63 -1.72 17.57 -0.19
C LYS A 63 -0.64 16.50 0.05
N HIS A 64 0.01 16.03 -1.00
CA HIS A 64 1.08 15.03 -0.88
C HIS A 64 2.32 15.57 -0.17
N GLU A 65 2.71 16.81 -0.42
CA GLU A 65 3.81 17.46 0.31
C GLU A 65 3.50 17.61 1.80
N TRP A 66 2.26 17.99 2.14
CA TRP A 66 1.81 18.07 3.52
C TRP A 66 1.87 16.70 4.21
N ARG A 67 1.30 15.65 3.58
CA ARG A 67 1.38 14.28 4.10
C ARG A 67 2.82 13.86 4.35
N GLN A 68 3.71 14.05 3.36
CA GLN A 68 5.13 13.71 3.52
C GLN A 68 5.78 14.46 4.68
N LYS A 69 5.46 15.75 4.85
CA LYS A 69 5.98 16.57 5.95
C LYS A 69 5.53 16.05 7.31
N VAL A 70 4.23 15.83 7.50
CA VAL A 70 3.65 15.37 8.78
C VAL A 70 4.14 13.96 9.12
N CYS A 71 4.15 13.04 8.16
CA CYS A 71 4.70 11.69 8.40
C CYS A 71 6.20 11.75 8.75
N LEU A 72 6.98 12.61 8.09
CA LEU A 72 8.42 12.71 8.35
C LEU A 72 8.73 13.20 9.75
N GLU A 73 7.90 14.05 10.36
CA GLU A 73 8.08 14.46 11.76
C GLU A 73 8.07 13.23 12.70
N VAL A 74 7.08 12.35 12.57
CA VAL A 74 7.00 11.08 13.32
C VAL A 74 8.15 10.15 12.96
N GLN A 75 8.35 9.90 11.66
CA GLN A 75 9.38 8.98 11.16
C GLN A 75 10.79 9.42 11.59
N SER A 76 11.02 10.72 11.78
CA SER A 76 12.32 11.23 12.21
C SER A 76 12.74 10.74 13.60
N HIS A 77 11.76 10.42 14.46
CA HIS A 77 11.98 9.89 15.81
C HIS A 77 11.98 8.36 15.85
N VAL A 78 11.13 7.72 15.04
CA VAL A 78 10.99 6.26 15.02
C VAL A 78 12.14 5.59 14.28
N LEU A 79 12.42 6.01 13.03
CA LEU A 79 13.36 5.33 12.13
C LEU A 79 14.77 5.09 12.72
N PRO A 80 15.38 6.04 13.48
CA PRO A 80 16.70 5.81 14.07
C PRO A 80 16.78 4.61 14.99
N LYS A 81 15.69 4.25 15.68
CA LYS A 81 15.61 3.06 16.55
C LYS A 81 15.72 1.74 15.78
N TYR A 82 15.49 1.79 14.47
CA TYR A 82 15.43 0.64 13.58
C TYR A 82 16.57 0.62 12.55
N GLY A 83 17.54 1.52 12.68
CA GLY A 83 18.72 1.55 11.81
C GLY A 83 18.54 2.38 10.54
N PHE A 84 17.61 3.32 10.52
CA PHE A 84 17.46 4.28 9.42
C PHE A 84 17.49 5.71 9.91
N ARG A 85 18.05 6.62 9.12
CA ARG A 85 18.08 8.04 9.45
C ARG A 85 16.66 8.62 9.39
N GLY A 86 16.36 9.58 10.27
CA GLY A 86 15.11 10.35 10.25
C GLY A 86 15.00 11.34 9.08
N THR A 87 15.14 10.86 7.84
CA THR A 87 15.20 11.67 6.61
C THR A 87 14.42 10.99 5.50
N ARG A 88 14.10 11.71 4.42
CA ARG A 88 13.44 11.11 3.23
C ARG A 88 14.19 9.89 2.68
N GLN A 89 15.52 9.91 2.68
CA GLN A 89 16.33 8.76 2.26
C GLN A 89 16.17 7.58 3.22
N GLY A 90 16.10 7.81 4.53
CA GLY A 90 15.86 6.76 5.51
C GLY A 90 14.46 6.16 5.42
N VAL A 91 13.43 6.96 5.12
CA VAL A 91 12.06 6.46 4.84
C VAL A 91 12.06 5.54 3.62
N TRP A 92 12.74 5.94 2.55
CA TRP A 92 12.89 5.10 1.36
C TRP A 92 13.65 3.80 1.69
N ALA A 93 14.77 3.90 2.42
CA ALA A 93 15.58 2.76 2.82
C ALA A 93 14.80 1.78 3.72
N SER A 94 13.98 2.27 4.65
CA SER A 94 13.16 1.42 5.51
C SER A 94 12.08 0.68 4.74
N GLY A 95 11.43 1.36 3.78
CA GLY A 95 10.48 0.73 2.86
C GLY A 95 11.12 -0.40 2.06
N LYS A 96 12.32 -0.15 1.48
CA LYS A 96 13.06 -1.16 0.71
C LYS A 96 13.53 -2.34 1.56
N ALA A 97 13.98 -2.09 2.78
CA ALA A 97 14.41 -3.15 3.68
C ALA A 97 13.25 -4.09 4.08
N CYS A 98 12.06 -3.53 4.34
CA CYS A 98 10.84 -4.31 4.61
C CYS A 98 10.32 -5.03 3.35
N GLU A 99 10.39 -4.40 2.17
CA GLU A 99 10.01 -5.03 0.90
C GLU A 99 10.86 -6.26 0.60
N ILE A 100 12.18 -6.17 0.74
CA ILE A 100 13.10 -7.31 0.55
C ILE A 100 12.75 -8.44 1.52
N MET A 101 12.51 -8.09 2.79
CA MET A 101 12.16 -9.08 3.80
C MET A 101 10.86 -9.80 3.44
N ARG A 102 9.83 -9.09 2.96
CA ARG A 102 8.54 -9.67 2.54
C ARG A 102 8.72 -10.77 1.47
N HIS A 103 9.74 -10.66 0.62
CA HIS A 103 10.06 -11.68 -0.38
C HIS A 103 10.83 -12.89 0.18
N ASN A 104 11.46 -12.76 1.35
CA ASN A 104 12.33 -13.78 1.94
C ASN A 104 11.67 -14.58 3.08
N ASP A 105 10.66 -14.01 3.77
CA ASP A 105 9.95 -14.69 4.88
C ASP A 105 8.46 -14.85 4.54
N PHE A 106 8.13 -15.96 3.87
CA PHE A 106 6.74 -16.29 3.50
C PHE A 106 5.80 -16.39 4.72
N GLY A 107 6.32 -16.75 5.90
CA GLY A 107 5.51 -16.92 7.11
C GLY A 107 4.96 -15.59 7.63
N ARG A 108 5.71 -14.50 7.43
CA ARG A 108 5.35 -13.15 7.91
C ARG A 108 5.04 -12.16 6.79
N ALA A 109 5.28 -12.53 5.53
CA ALA A 109 5.03 -11.67 4.37
C ALA A 109 3.62 -11.05 4.37
N ARG A 110 2.61 -11.83 4.75
CA ARG A 110 1.23 -11.36 4.85
C ARG A 110 1.06 -10.28 5.93
N GLU A 111 1.56 -10.53 7.13
CA GLU A 111 1.45 -9.59 8.25
C GLU A 111 2.18 -8.27 7.95
N ILE A 112 3.38 -8.33 7.37
CA ILE A 112 4.11 -7.13 6.92
C ILE A 112 3.34 -6.38 5.84
N GLN A 113 2.68 -7.09 4.92
CA GLN A 113 1.87 -6.47 3.87
C GLN A 113 0.61 -5.81 4.45
N ASP A 114 -0.09 -6.48 5.36
CA ASP A 114 -1.30 -5.96 6.00
C ASP A 114 -0.98 -4.71 6.83
N ASN A 115 0.11 -4.72 7.59
CA ASN A 115 0.60 -3.54 8.33
C ASN A 115 0.98 -2.38 7.39
N TYR A 116 1.60 -2.67 6.25
CA TYR A 116 1.92 -1.64 5.25
C TYR A 116 0.65 -1.00 4.69
N LEU A 117 -0.38 -1.79 4.38
CA LEU A 117 -1.66 -1.28 3.91
C LEU A 117 -2.36 -0.45 4.98
N PHE A 118 -2.33 -0.89 6.23
CA PHE A 118 -2.94 -0.16 7.35
C PHE A 118 -2.23 1.17 7.61
N MET A 119 -0.89 1.22 7.58
CA MET A 119 -0.15 2.48 7.66
C MET A 119 -0.50 3.42 6.49
N ASN A 120 -0.63 2.91 5.27
CA ASN A 120 -1.04 3.74 4.13
C ASN A 120 -2.43 4.34 4.35
N TRP A 121 -3.37 3.54 4.84
CA TRP A 121 -4.70 4.00 5.22
C TRP A 121 -4.62 5.11 6.28
N LEU A 122 -3.91 4.89 7.39
CA LEU A 122 -3.73 5.88 8.47
C LEU A 122 -3.10 7.21 7.99
N THR A 123 -2.36 7.20 6.89
CA THR A 123 -1.71 8.40 6.34
C THR A 123 -2.48 9.02 5.17
N ASN A 124 -3.69 8.56 4.87
CA ASN A 124 -4.55 9.15 3.84
C ASN A 124 -5.89 9.60 4.44
N PRO A 125 -6.08 10.91 4.69
CA PRO A 125 -7.32 11.43 5.29
C PRO A 125 -8.58 11.03 4.52
N ASP A 126 -8.54 11.02 3.19
CA ASP A 126 -9.71 10.64 2.37
C ASP A 126 -10.13 9.18 2.65
N ASP A 127 -9.17 8.28 2.81
CA ASP A 127 -9.47 6.87 3.10
C ASP A 127 -9.94 6.68 4.55
N VAL A 128 -9.38 7.43 5.51
CA VAL A 128 -9.81 7.39 6.92
C VAL A 128 -11.26 7.88 7.04
N GLU A 129 -11.59 9.00 6.40
CA GLU A 129 -12.93 9.61 6.42
C GLU A 129 -13.98 8.75 5.71
N SER A 130 -13.60 8.05 4.64
CA SER A 130 -14.47 7.09 3.97
C SER A 130 -14.81 5.86 4.83
N GLY A 131 -14.04 5.60 5.89
CA GLY A 131 -14.16 4.40 6.72
C GLY A 131 -13.84 3.10 5.96
N HIS A 132 -13.24 3.18 4.78
CA HIS A 132 -12.94 2.03 3.93
C HIS A 132 -11.43 1.96 3.67
N PRO A 133 -10.70 1.03 4.31
CA PRO A 133 -9.30 0.80 3.99
C PRO A 133 -9.18 0.27 2.56
N HIS A 134 -8.98 1.18 1.61
CA HIS A 134 -8.75 0.90 0.19
C HIS A 134 -7.42 0.15 0.03
N GLY A 135 -7.45 -1.16 0.24
CA GLY A 135 -6.28 -2.02 0.05
C GLY A 135 -6.34 -3.38 0.73
N VAL A 136 -7.09 -3.51 1.84
CA VAL A 136 -7.12 -4.78 2.59
C VAL A 136 -8.04 -5.80 1.91
N GLU A 137 -9.18 -5.38 1.36
CA GLU A 137 -10.11 -6.30 0.68
C GLU A 137 -9.78 -6.53 -0.81
N THR A 138 -9.28 -5.52 -1.53
CA THR A 138 -9.04 -5.63 -2.97
C THR A 138 -7.87 -6.53 -3.34
N GLN A 139 -6.84 -6.65 -2.50
CA GLN A 139 -5.75 -7.61 -2.73
C GLN A 139 -6.16 -9.06 -2.41
N ASN A 140 -7.10 -9.25 -1.48
CA ASN A 140 -7.65 -10.58 -1.20
C ASN A 140 -8.49 -11.13 -2.37
N LEU A 141 -9.06 -10.27 -3.23
CA LEU A 141 -9.79 -10.70 -4.43
C LEU A 141 -8.87 -11.25 -5.53
N PHE A 142 -7.62 -10.78 -5.65
CA PHE A 142 -6.67 -11.29 -6.65
C PHE A 142 -5.94 -12.58 -6.23
N PHE A 143 -5.93 -12.92 -4.94
CA PHE A 143 -5.35 -14.16 -4.41
C PHE A 143 -6.39 -15.22 -4.04
N ARG A 144 -7.70 -14.94 -4.22
CA ARG A 144 -8.68 -16.01 -4.26
C ARG A 144 -8.42 -16.84 -5.51
N PRO A 145 -8.11 -18.16 -5.40
CA PRO A 145 -8.12 -19.00 -6.59
C PRO A 145 -9.47 -18.82 -7.27
N SER A 146 -9.49 -18.66 -8.60
CA SER A 146 -10.73 -18.61 -9.36
C SER A 146 -11.65 -19.74 -8.87
N PRO A 147 -12.93 -19.46 -8.57
CA PRO A 147 -13.86 -20.52 -8.19
C PRO A 147 -13.73 -21.65 -9.20
N ARG A 148 -13.48 -22.88 -8.72
CA ARG A 148 -13.47 -24.02 -9.63
C ARG A 148 -14.90 -24.18 -10.16
N GLU A 149 -15.02 -24.65 -11.39
CA GLU A 149 -16.32 -24.94 -11.99
C GLU A 149 -17.08 -25.90 -11.05
N GLY A 150 -18.14 -25.40 -10.40
CA GLY A 150 -18.92 -26.11 -9.39
C GLY A 150 -18.87 -25.57 -7.94
N ASP A 151 -18.02 -24.59 -7.62
CA ASP A 151 -17.76 -24.14 -6.24
C ASP A 151 -18.63 -22.96 -5.73
N ALA A 152 -19.64 -22.47 -6.46
CA ALA A 152 -20.45 -21.34 -5.98
C ALA A 152 -21.94 -21.68 -5.81
N ASP A 153 -22.40 -21.65 -4.55
CA ASP A 153 -23.73 -21.14 -4.23
C ASP A 153 -23.77 -19.67 -4.66
N VAL A 154 -24.57 -19.39 -5.69
CA VAL A 154 -24.76 -18.07 -6.30
C VAL A 154 -25.75 -17.18 -5.54
N SER A 155 -26.17 -17.55 -4.33
CA SER A 155 -27.23 -16.85 -3.57
C SER A 155 -26.92 -15.43 -3.10
N GLY A 156 -25.71 -14.89 -3.32
CA GLY A 156 -25.30 -13.56 -2.82
C GLY A 156 -24.89 -12.51 -3.85
N TYR A 157 -24.64 -12.87 -5.11
CA TYR A 157 -24.17 -11.91 -6.11
C TYR A 157 -25.34 -11.33 -6.90
N ARG A 158 -25.86 -10.18 -6.45
CA ARG A 158 -26.70 -9.33 -7.29
C ARG A 158 -25.78 -8.58 -8.25
N ILE A 159 -25.69 -9.07 -9.50
CA ILE A 159 -25.19 -8.24 -10.60
C ILE A 159 -26.18 -7.08 -10.72
N VAL A 160 -25.82 -5.92 -10.17
CA VAL A 160 -26.54 -4.68 -10.43
C VAL A 160 -26.12 -4.27 -11.83
N LEU A 161 -26.87 -4.74 -12.83
CA LEU A 161 -26.82 -4.12 -14.15
C LEU A 161 -27.21 -2.66 -13.93
N THR A 162 -26.24 -1.78 -14.14
CA THR A 162 -26.43 -0.33 -14.05
C THR A 162 -27.59 0.05 -14.96
N GLN A 163 -28.54 0.76 -14.36
CA GLN A 163 -29.67 1.54 -14.90
C GLN A 163 -30.06 1.37 -16.39
N PRO A 164 -31.38 1.27 -16.69
CA PRO A 164 -31.89 0.99 -18.04
C PRO A 164 -31.40 1.95 -19.15
N GLU A 165 -30.97 3.16 -18.80
CA GLU A 165 -30.32 4.10 -19.71
C GLU A 165 -29.00 3.60 -20.34
N HIS A 166 -28.41 2.50 -19.87
CA HIS A 166 -27.16 1.93 -20.42
C HIS A 166 -27.37 0.79 -21.44
N ASP A 167 -28.62 0.34 -21.66
CA ASP A 167 -28.91 -0.75 -22.62
C ASP A 167 -28.60 -0.34 -24.07
N GLN A 168 -28.71 0.95 -24.40
CA GLN A 168 -28.43 1.46 -25.75
C GLN A 168 -26.95 1.28 -26.14
N ALA A 169 -26.03 1.42 -25.18
CA ALA A 169 -24.60 1.25 -25.43
C ALA A 169 -24.21 -0.22 -25.68
N ILE A 170 -24.95 -1.17 -25.11
CA ILE A 170 -24.74 -2.61 -25.31
C ILE A 170 -25.28 -3.04 -26.68
N PHE A 171 -26.43 -2.50 -27.11
CA PHE A 171 -26.96 -2.75 -28.46
C PHE A 171 -26.10 -2.13 -29.56
N ASP A 172 -25.45 -0.99 -29.32
CA ASP A 172 -24.54 -0.37 -30.30
C ASP A 172 -23.26 -1.21 -30.51
N ILE A 173 -22.77 -1.92 -29.49
CA ILE A 173 -21.64 -2.86 -29.62
C ILE A 173 -22.04 -4.09 -30.47
N ALA A 174 -23.26 -4.60 -30.30
CA ALA A 174 -23.76 -5.71 -31.12
C ALA A 174 -24.02 -5.28 -32.58
N HIS A 175 -24.43 -4.04 -32.81
CA HIS A 175 -24.64 -3.50 -34.16
C HIS A 175 -23.33 -3.33 -34.94
N CYS A 176 -22.22 -2.98 -34.27
CA CYS A 176 -20.90 -2.90 -34.92
C CYS A 176 -20.34 -4.26 -35.38
N GLN A 177 -20.78 -5.38 -34.80
CA GLN A 177 -20.34 -6.72 -35.22
C GLN A 177 -21.15 -7.29 -36.40
N GLY A 178 -22.38 -6.81 -36.63
CA GLY A 178 -23.19 -7.18 -37.80
C GLY A 178 -22.76 -6.52 -39.10
N ALA A 179 -22.16 -5.32 -39.04
CA ALA A 179 -21.74 -4.57 -40.23
C ALA A 179 -20.49 -5.14 -40.93
N LEU A 180 -19.71 -6.01 -40.27
CA LEU A 180 -18.51 -6.64 -40.86
C LEU A 180 -18.81 -7.93 -41.63
N ALA A 181 -20.01 -8.50 -41.53
CA ALA A 181 -20.38 -9.73 -42.24
C ALA A 181 -20.89 -9.50 -43.69
N GLY A 182 -21.05 -8.25 -44.13
CA GLY A 182 -21.60 -7.90 -45.45
C GLY A 182 -20.59 -7.49 -46.53
N ALA A 183 -19.29 -7.45 -46.25
CA ALA A 183 -18.28 -6.89 -47.16
C ALA A 183 -17.50 -7.95 -47.98
N HIS A 184 -18.02 -9.17 -48.12
CA HIS A 184 -17.43 -10.23 -48.95
C HIS A 184 -18.48 -10.88 -49.88
N GLN A 185 -19.02 -10.07 -50.81
CA GLN A 185 -19.60 -10.57 -52.06
C GLN A 185 -18.99 -9.83 -53.25
#